data_AF-A0A924CN56-F1
#
_entry.id   AF-A0A924CN56-F1
#
_cell.length_a   1.000
_cell.length_b   1.000
_cell.length_c   1.000
_cell.angle_alpha   90.00
_cell.angle_beta   90.00
_cell.angle_gamma   90.00
#
_symmetry.space_group_name_H-M   'P 1'
#
loop_
_entity.id
_entity.type
_entity.pdbx_description
1 polymer ?
#
loop_
_entity_poly.entity_id
_entity_poly.type
_entity_poly.pdbx_seq_one_letter_code
_entity_poly.pdbx_strand_id
1 'polypeptide(L)'
;MAVNWDLLKQLYLKSDQASQFHSLALNLTRIQTLTQNRMDGTIAKHLIRESQFFIEWTVPTLDLETEIDFATDLVDLQRLLGRWKLHWEEYWDNDQKRLAMIEALKPWCDRLQQYSQVRSEGITLQAS
;
A
#
# COMPACT_ATOMS: atom_id res chain seq x y z
N MET A 1 1.17 2.42 20.95
CA MET A 1 -0.22 1.94 21.03
C MET A 1 -0.32 0.62 20.29
N ALA A 2 -0.96 -0.39 20.86
CA ALA A 2 -1.23 -1.62 20.11
C ALA A 2 -2.32 -1.30 19.07
N VAL A 3 -2.04 -1.55 17.79
CA VAL A 3 -3.06 -1.43 16.74
C VAL A 3 -4.05 -2.57 16.89
N ASN A 4 -5.34 -2.22 16.91
CA ASN A 4 -6.41 -3.21 16.85
C ASN A 4 -6.63 -3.61 15.38
N TRP A 5 -5.95 -4.69 14.97
CA TRP A 5 -5.98 -5.18 13.59
C TRP A 5 -7.37 -5.65 13.15
N ASP A 6 -8.17 -6.19 14.07
CA ASP A 6 -9.53 -6.64 13.76
C ASP A 6 -10.45 -5.47 13.44
N LEU A 7 -10.39 -4.40 14.25
CA LEU A 7 -11.14 -3.18 14.00
C LEU A 7 -10.68 -2.52 12.69
N LEU A 8 -9.37 -2.44 12.46
CA LEU A 8 -8.82 -1.89 11.22
C LEU A 8 -9.32 -2.66 10.00
N LYS A 9 -9.26 -3.99 10.04
CA LYS A 9 -9.77 -4.86 8.96
C LYS A 9 -11.25 -4.63 8.70
N GLN A 10 -12.06 -4.56 9.76
CA GLN A 10 -13.50 -4.31 9.63
C GLN A 10 -13.81 -2.96 9.00
N LEU A 11 -13.10 -1.89 9.40
CA LEU A 11 -13.28 -0.57 8.81
C LEU A 11 -12.84 -0.55 7.35
N TYR A 12 -11.68 -1.14 7.06
CA TYR A 12 -11.12 -1.21 5.71
C TYR A 12 -12.03 -1.95 4.73
N LEU A 13 -12.53 -3.13 5.11
CA LEU A 13 -13.40 -3.94 4.26
C LEU A 13 -14.83 -3.38 4.12
N LYS A 14 -15.26 -2.46 4.99
CA LYS A 14 -16.53 -1.74 4.85
C LYS A 14 -16.44 -0.58 3.85
N SER A 15 -15.25 -0.06 3.60
CA SER A 15 -15.02 1.00 2.62
C SER A 15 -15.17 0.47 1.20
N ASP A 16 -15.60 1.33 0.29
CA ASP A 16 -15.56 1.04 -1.14
C ASP A 16 -14.12 0.80 -1.62
N GLN A 17 -14.00 0.17 -2.78
CA GLN A 17 -12.71 -0.26 -3.30
C GLN A 17 -11.78 0.90 -3.66
N ALA A 18 -12.32 2.05 -4.10
CA ALA A 18 -11.52 3.23 -4.40
C ALA A 18 -10.87 3.78 -3.11
N SER A 19 -11.63 3.81 -2.02
CA SER A 19 -11.17 4.18 -0.67
C SER A 19 -10.13 3.19 -0.11
N GLN A 20 -10.28 1.90 -0.40
CA GLN A 20 -9.30 0.87 -0.02
C GLN A 20 -7.94 1.10 -0.71
N PHE A 21 -7.93 1.38 -2.02
CA PHE A 21 -6.70 1.70 -2.75
C PHE A 21 -6.11 3.04 -2.36
N HIS A 22 -6.94 4.05 -2.10
CA HIS A 22 -6.49 5.33 -1.59
C HIS A 22 -5.74 5.16 -0.26
N SER A 23 -6.27 4.34 0.65
CA SER A 23 -5.64 4.05 1.94
C SER A 23 -4.28 3.34 1.78
N LEU A 24 -4.15 2.41 0.83
CA LEU A 24 -2.87 1.78 0.49
C LEU A 24 -1.88 2.81 -0.08
N ALA A 25 -2.30 3.63 -1.05
CA ALA A 25 -1.46 4.68 -1.65
C ALA A 25 -0.98 5.71 -0.62
N LEU A 26 -1.86 6.09 0.32
CA LEU A 26 -1.52 6.97 1.43
C LEU A 26 -0.44 6.37 2.33
N ASN A 27 -0.54 5.07 2.65
CA ASN A 27 0.50 4.40 3.43
C ASN A 27 1.84 4.37 2.69
N LEU A 28 1.86 4.06 1.40
CA LEU A 28 3.09 4.09 0.60
C LEU A 28 3.71 5.50 0.56
N THR A 29 2.89 6.53 0.40
CA THR A 29 3.32 7.94 0.40
C THR A 29 3.95 8.33 1.74
N ARG A 30 3.35 7.88 2.85
CA ARG A 30 3.88 8.11 4.20
C ARG A 30 5.19 7.35 4.44
N ILE A 31 5.29 6.10 3.99
CA ILE A 31 6.56 5.34 4.06
C ILE A 31 7.65 6.09 3.29
N GLN A 32 7.35 6.56 2.08
CA GLN A 32 8.30 7.31 1.26
C GLN A 32 8.76 8.59 1.97
N THR A 33 7.82 9.38 2.48
CA THR A 33 8.11 10.64 3.21
C THR A 33 8.96 10.41 4.47
N LEU A 34 8.62 9.40 5.27
CA LEU A 34 9.36 9.07 6.49
C LEU A 34 10.77 8.58 6.17
N THR A 35 10.91 7.76 5.12
CA THR A 35 12.21 7.24 4.66
C THR A 35 13.11 8.35 4.14
N GLN A 36 12.55 9.27 3.35
CA GLN A 36 13.27 10.43 2.78
C GLN A 36 13.79 11.36 3.86
N ASN A 37 12.98 11.65 4.87
CA ASN A 37 13.33 12.57 5.95
C ASN A 37 14.07 11.88 7.12
N ARG A 38 14.27 10.55 7.05
CA ARG A 38 14.84 9.72 8.12
C ARG A 38 14.10 9.92 9.46
N MET A 39 12.77 9.99 9.40
CA MET A 39 11.92 10.20 10.56
C MET A 39 11.18 8.92 10.94
N ASP A 40 11.07 8.66 12.24
CA ASP A 40 10.23 7.63 12.84
C ASP A 40 10.26 6.28 12.11
N GLY A 41 11.44 5.65 12.03
CA GLY A 41 11.61 4.35 11.36
C GLY A 41 10.66 3.26 11.88
N THR A 42 10.32 3.29 13.16
CA THR A 42 9.30 2.39 13.74
C THR A 42 7.91 2.59 13.10
N ILE A 43 7.52 3.83 12.81
CA ILE A 43 6.26 4.15 12.13
C ILE A 43 6.33 3.70 10.68
N ALA A 44 7.43 3.96 9.97
CA ALA A 44 7.61 3.49 8.60
C ALA A 44 7.51 1.95 8.49
N LYS A 45 8.19 1.22 9.39
CA LYS A 45 8.12 -0.25 9.49
C LYS A 45 6.71 -0.74 9.81
N HIS A 46 5.98 -0.02 10.65
CA HIS A 46 4.59 -0.32 10.96
C HIS A 46 3.68 -0.15 9.74
N LEU A 47 3.81 0.96 9.01
CA LEU A 47 3.04 1.22 7.79
C LEU A 47 3.32 0.21 6.69
N ILE A 48 4.56 -0.31 6.60
CA ILE A 48 4.87 -1.44 5.70
C ILE A 48 4.00 -2.65 6.06
N ARG A 49 3.93 -3.02 7.34
CA ARG A 49 3.10 -4.15 7.79
C ARG A 49 1.60 -3.90 7.55
N GLU A 50 1.13 -2.69 7.79
CA GLU A 50 -0.26 -2.32 7.53
C GLU A 50 -0.60 -2.41 6.03
N SER A 51 0.29 -1.91 5.17
CA SER A 51 0.15 -2.02 3.71
C SER A 51 0.10 -3.47 3.25
N GLN A 52 0.88 -4.36 3.88
CA GLN A 52 0.83 -5.79 3.60
C GLN A 52 -0.53 -6.40 3.90
N PHE A 53 -1.14 -6.01 5.01
CA PHE A 53 -2.48 -6.47 5.37
C PHE A 53 -3.55 -5.92 4.43
N PHE A 54 -3.45 -4.65 4.02
CA PHE A 54 -4.36 -4.08 3.04
C PHE A 54 -4.33 -4.86 1.72
N ILE A 55 -3.14 -5.20 1.23
CA ILE A 55 -3.00 -6.06 0.04
C ILE A 55 -3.65 -7.43 0.24
N GLU A 56 -3.35 -8.10 1.36
CA GLU A 56 -3.94 -9.42 1.68
C GLU A 56 -5.47 -9.39 1.77
N TRP A 57 -6.04 -8.26 2.18
CA TRP A 57 -7.49 -8.10 2.32
C TRP A 57 -8.17 -7.69 1.01
N THR A 58 -7.47 -6.93 0.15
CA THR A 58 -8.03 -6.46 -1.11
C THR A 58 -7.89 -7.45 -2.25
N VAL A 59 -6.78 -8.20 -2.36
CA VAL A 59 -6.59 -9.15 -3.47
C VAL A 59 -7.78 -10.14 -3.62
N PRO A 60 -8.36 -10.71 -2.54
CA PRO A 60 -9.52 -11.58 -2.66
C PRO A 60 -10.82 -10.91 -3.14
N THR A 61 -10.89 -9.57 -3.18
CA THR A 61 -12.07 -8.82 -3.63
C THR A 61 -12.00 -8.39 -5.08
N LEU A 62 -10.87 -8.64 -5.76
CA LEU A 62 -10.68 -8.34 -7.18
C LEU A 62 -11.38 -9.37 -8.06
N ASP A 63 -11.91 -8.91 -9.19
CA ASP A 63 -12.37 -9.80 -10.24
C ASP A 63 -11.16 -10.25 -11.08
N LEU A 64 -10.70 -11.48 -10.86
CA LEU A 64 -9.49 -11.99 -11.52
C LEU A 64 -9.68 -12.20 -13.04
N GLU A 65 -10.90 -12.20 -13.58
CA GLU A 65 -11.10 -12.27 -15.03
C GLU A 65 -10.72 -10.94 -15.71
N THR A 66 -10.96 -9.82 -15.02
CA THR A 66 -10.74 -8.47 -15.55
C THR A 66 -9.53 -7.77 -14.93
N GLU A 67 -9.02 -8.25 -13.79
CA GLU A 67 -8.03 -7.54 -12.97
C GLU A 67 -6.79 -8.36 -12.62
N ILE A 68 -6.51 -9.44 -13.35
CA ILE A 68 -5.36 -10.30 -13.06
C ILE A 68 -4.02 -9.56 -13.06
N ASP A 69 -3.83 -8.60 -13.97
CA ASP A 69 -2.62 -7.80 -14.06
C ASP A 69 -2.44 -6.97 -12.79
N PHE A 70 -3.53 -6.34 -12.34
CA PHE A 70 -3.51 -5.54 -11.12
C PHE A 70 -3.28 -6.39 -9.86
N ALA A 71 -3.93 -7.54 -9.77
CA ALA A 71 -3.68 -8.50 -8.69
C ALA A 71 -2.20 -8.93 -8.66
N THR A 72 -1.60 -9.15 -9.82
CA THR A 72 -0.17 -9.49 -9.96
C THR A 72 0.72 -8.35 -9.47
N ASP A 73 0.39 -7.10 -9.81
CA ASP A 73 1.12 -5.94 -9.30
C ASP A 73 1.07 -5.88 -7.77
N LEU A 74 -0.11 -6.08 -7.17
CA LEU A 74 -0.24 -6.10 -5.71
C LEU A 74 0.62 -7.20 -5.06
N VAL A 75 0.76 -8.36 -5.70
CA VAL A 75 1.66 -9.43 -5.25
C VAL A 75 3.13 -8.99 -5.33
N ASP A 76 3.55 -8.30 -6.39
CA ASP A 76 4.91 -7.78 -6.50
C ASP A 76 5.21 -6.72 -5.45
N LEU A 77 4.26 -5.84 -5.17
CA LEU A 77 4.33 -4.90 -4.06
C LEU A 77 4.43 -5.63 -2.71
N GLN A 78 3.62 -6.67 -2.48
CA GLN A 78 3.68 -7.49 -1.26
C GLN A 78 5.07 -8.09 -1.04
N ARG A 79 5.70 -8.59 -2.11
CA ARG A 79 7.06 -9.15 -2.08
C ARG A 79 8.10 -8.09 -1.74
N LEU A 80 7.99 -6.90 -2.33
CA LEU A 80 8.87 -5.77 -2.06
C LEU A 80 8.79 -5.34 -0.58
N LEU A 81 7.57 -5.13 -0.09
CA LEU A 81 7.29 -4.78 1.31
C LEU A 81 7.79 -5.87 2.27
N GLY A 82 7.58 -7.14 1.91
CA GLY A 82 8.07 -8.30 2.67
C GLY A 82 9.58 -8.31 2.82
N ARG A 83 10.31 -8.02 1.74
CA ARG A 83 11.77 -7.91 1.76
C ARG A 83 12.24 -6.82 2.72
N TRP A 84 11.67 -5.61 2.63
CA TRP A 84 12.06 -4.49 3.50
C TRP A 84 11.75 -4.77 4.96
N LYS A 85 10.61 -5.38 5.26
CA LYS A 85 10.25 -5.75 6.64
C LYS A 85 11.21 -6.77 7.24
N LEU A 86 11.59 -7.79 6.47
CA LEU A 86 12.53 -8.84 6.91
C LEU A 86 13.93 -8.28 7.15
N HIS A 87 14.39 -7.39 6.27
CA HIS A 87 15.72 -6.79 6.29
C HIS A 87 15.71 -5.34 6.80
N TRP A 88 14.81 -5.01 7.74
CA TRP A 88 14.52 -3.60 8.04
C TRP A 88 15.74 -2.78 8.44
N GLU A 89 16.53 -3.25 9.41
CA GLU A 89 17.71 -2.49 9.88
C GLU A 89 18.73 -2.30 8.75
N GLU A 90 18.90 -3.32 7.90
CA GLU A 90 19.78 -3.28 6.73
C GLU A 90 19.36 -2.21 5.72
N TYR A 91 18.06 -2.03 5.51
CA TYR A 91 17.51 -1.01 4.61
C TYR A 91 17.45 0.37 5.26
N TRP A 92 17.03 0.44 6.53
CA TRP A 92 16.80 1.69 7.24
C TRP A 92 18.10 2.40 7.62
N ASP A 93 19.14 1.68 8.03
CA ASP A 93 20.39 2.31 8.44
C ASP A 93 21.34 2.62 7.29
N ASN A 94 21.03 2.14 6.08
CA ASN A 94 21.83 2.36 4.88
C ASN A 94 21.19 3.38 3.93
N ASP A 95 21.86 4.52 3.74
CA ASP A 95 21.35 5.65 2.94
C ASP A 95 21.05 5.27 1.48
N GLN A 96 21.91 4.45 0.86
CA GLN A 96 21.71 4.00 -0.52
C GLN A 96 20.49 3.08 -0.63
N LYS A 97 20.26 2.21 0.36
CA LYS A 97 19.09 1.33 0.39
C LYS A 97 17.81 2.09 0.69
N ARG A 98 17.85 3.09 1.58
CA ARG A 98 16.71 4.01 1.78
C ARG A 98 16.37 4.76 0.50
N LEU A 99 17.35 5.27 -0.23
CA LEU A 99 17.11 5.90 -1.53
C LEU A 99 16.46 4.92 -2.51
N ALA A 100 16.95 3.68 -2.57
CA ALA A 100 16.34 2.64 -3.41
C ALA A 100 14.89 2.33 -3.00
N MET A 101 14.54 2.37 -1.72
CA MET A 101 13.15 2.24 -1.27
C MET A 101 12.26 3.37 -1.79
N ILE A 102 12.74 4.62 -1.69
CA ILE A 102 12.01 5.81 -2.13
C ILE A 102 11.71 5.74 -3.63
N GLU A 103 12.72 5.40 -4.44
CA GLU A 103 12.57 5.25 -5.89
C GLU A 103 11.66 4.08 -6.25
N ALA A 104 11.78 2.95 -5.54
CA ALA A 104 10.93 1.79 -5.78
C ALA A 104 9.45 2.07 -5.49
N LEU A 105 9.12 2.97 -4.55
CA LEU A 105 7.73 3.32 -4.20
C LEU A 105 7.03 4.25 -5.19
N LYS A 106 7.76 5.09 -5.94
CA LYS A 106 7.16 6.07 -6.88
C LYS A 106 6.14 5.44 -7.85
N PRO A 107 6.50 4.40 -8.65
CA PRO A 107 5.55 3.84 -9.60
C PRO A 107 4.31 3.22 -8.95
N TRP A 108 4.42 2.76 -7.69
CA TRP A 108 3.28 2.19 -6.96
C TRP A 108 2.29 3.25 -6.50
N CYS A 109 2.79 4.40 -6.02
CA CYS A 109 1.94 5.52 -5.64
C CYS A 109 1.12 6.00 -6.84
N ASP A 110 1.76 6.21 -7.99
CA ASP A 110 1.10 6.68 -9.22
C ASP A 110 0.07 5.66 -9.70
N ARG A 111 0.43 4.38 -9.76
CA ARG A 111 -0.45 3.31 -10.22
C ARG A 111 -1.68 3.17 -9.33
N LEU A 112 -1.52 3.10 -8.00
CA LEU A 112 -2.64 2.97 -7.08
C LEU A 112 -3.58 4.18 -7.09
N GLN A 113 -3.05 5.38 -7.30
CA GLN A 113 -3.86 6.59 -7.48
C GLN A 113 -4.71 6.51 -8.76
N GLN A 114 -4.12 6.08 -9.87
CA GLN A 114 -4.85 5.88 -11.13
C GLN A 114 -6.00 4.87 -10.97
N TYR A 115 -5.75 3.73 -10.32
CA TYR A 115 -6.79 2.72 -10.04
C TYR A 115 -7.91 3.27 -9.14
N SER A 116 -7.55 4.01 -8.09
CA SER A 116 -8.52 4.65 -7.20
C SER A 116 -9.41 5.63 -7.97
N GLN A 117 -8.82 6.44 -8.86
CA GLN A 117 -9.54 7.41 -9.67
C GLN A 117 -10.52 6.75 -10.65
N VAL A 118 -10.05 5.77 -11.46
CA VAL A 118 -10.90 5.07 -12.44
C VAL A 118 -12.12 4.44 -11.78
N ARG A 119 -11.98 3.89 -10.56
CA ARG A 119 -13.12 3.33 -9.82
C ARG A 119 -14.06 4.38 -9.26
N SER A 120 -13.55 5.51 -8.80
CA SER A 120 -14.40 6.62 -8.33
C SER A 120 -15.27 7.20 -9.46
N GLU A 121 -14.72 7.26 -10.68
CA GLU A 121 -15.42 7.74 -11.88
C GLU A 121 -16.46 6.71 -12.36
N GLY A 122 -16.14 5.42 -12.33
CA GLY A 122 -17.09 4.33 -12.64
C GLY A 122 -18.32 4.31 -11.73
N ILE A 123 -18.16 4.64 -10.45
CA ILE A 123 -19.27 4.77 -9.48
C ILE A 123 -20.18 5.95 -9.84
N THR A 124 -19.60 7.06 -10.30
CA THR A 124 -20.35 8.30 -10.62
C THR A 124 -21.21 8.13 -11.87
N LEU A 125 -20.72 7.38 -12.87
CA LEU A 125 -21.45 7.11 -14.12
C LEU A 125 -22.58 6.08 -13.97
N GLN A 126 -22.50 5.17 -12.99
CA GLN A 126 -23.58 4.21 -12.70
C GLN A 126 -24.72 4.79 -11.84
N ALA A 127 -24.50 5.96 -11.23
CA ALA A 127 -25.46 6.64 -10.35
C ALA A 127 -26.24 7.78 -11.06
N SER A 128 -26.01 8.00 -12.36
CA SER A 128 -26.67 9.02 -13.20
C SER A 128 -27.61 8.38 -14.21
#